data_AF-A0A6I9N6J6-F1
#
_entry.id   AF-A0A6I9N6J6-F1
#
_cell.length_a   1.000
_cell.length_b   1.000
_cell.length_c   1.000
_cell.angle_alpha   90.00
_cell.angle_beta   90.00
_cell.angle_gamma   90.00
#
_symmetry.space_group_name_H-M   'P 1'
#
loop_
_entity.id
_entity.type
_entity.pdbx_description
1 polymer ?
#
loop_
_entity_poly.entity_id
_entity_poly.type
_entity_poly.pdbx_seq_one_letter_code
_entity_poly.pdbx_strand_id
1 'polypeptide(L)'
;METVVESDSEEQGRGGETEEEEEDDPEPMKKSVSQELHLKVDELCPESYRVNSPDQIRLLAIADNFQRQYSLLYPDRKPLLLCPVNECGVRKFVSMTLRPTPTVFPEIFAWEGCASLVADFLSLDPLEPPVDLPRYLFSSSSVLQNQSATCFESATLLCSLLLGNHYDAYCVSGYAVREMCLMDRSLQECPLLDTQVKGKISEEEPQENKYTVKPLREMKSRFLTQLEQKKQEAEAEMLHKQKLQEVTGS
;
A
#
# COMPACT_ATOMS: atom_id res chain seq x y z
N MET A 1 19.56 -51.47 43.34
CA MET A 1 20.49 -51.69 44.47
C MET A 1 21.24 -50.40 44.65
N GLU A 2 21.12 -49.85 45.84
CA GLU A 2 21.51 -48.51 46.28
C GLU A 2 23.03 -48.30 46.30
N THR A 3 23.47 -47.07 46.06
CA THR A 3 24.72 -46.48 46.58
C THR A 3 24.47 -44.97 46.62
N VAL A 4 23.97 -44.39 47.71
CA VAL A 4 24.70 -43.98 48.94
C VAL A 4 26.00 -43.22 48.63
N VAL A 5 25.94 -41.94 48.99
CA VAL A 5 26.94 -40.89 48.99
C VAL A 5 27.79 -41.00 50.25
N GLU A 6 29.10 -40.74 50.16
CA GLU A 6 29.93 -39.99 51.14
C GLU A 6 31.38 -39.95 50.58
N SER A 7 31.94 -38.79 50.21
CA SER A 7 32.52 -37.71 51.02
C SER A 7 33.95 -38.03 51.48
N ASP A 8 34.94 -37.33 50.90
CA ASP A 8 36.22 -37.03 51.57
C ASP A 8 36.70 -35.64 51.15
N SER A 9 37.00 -34.85 52.16
CA SER A 9 37.37 -33.43 52.12
C SER A 9 38.85 -33.29 52.48
N GLU A 10 39.63 -32.50 51.75
CA GLU A 10 40.88 -31.91 52.26
C GLU A 10 41.03 -30.46 51.78
N GLU A 11 41.40 -29.60 52.74
CA GLU A 11 41.52 -28.14 52.68
C GLU A 11 42.78 -27.64 51.94
N GLN A 12 42.72 -26.41 51.41
CA GLN A 12 43.60 -25.25 51.73
C GLN A 12 43.81 -24.33 50.52
N GLY A 13 43.59 -23.03 50.69
CA GLY A 13 44.01 -22.06 49.67
C GLY A 13 43.40 -20.66 49.74
N ARG A 14 43.61 -19.99 50.87
CA ARG A 14 43.42 -18.57 51.15
C ARG A 14 43.85 -17.62 50.00
N GLY A 15 43.01 -16.65 49.65
CA GLY A 15 43.42 -15.42 48.93
C GLY A 15 42.36 -14.90 47.97
N GLY A 16 41.50 -14.01 48.46
CA GLY A 16 40.54 -13.30 47.62
C GLY A 16 41.19 -12.17 46.85
N GLU A 17 40.85 -12.06 45.57
CA GLU A 17 40.89 -10.83 44.80
C GLU A 17 39.54 -10.75 44.07
N THR A 18 38.87 -9.62 44.28
CA THR A 18 37.56 -9.23 43.76
C THR A 18 37.57 -9.18 42.23
N GLU A 19 36.76 -10.03 41.60
CA GLU A 19 36.29 -9.82 40.22
C GLU A 19 34.99 -9.02 40.30
N GLU A 20 35.01 -7.83 39.71
CA GLU A 20 33.82 -7.03 39.44
C GLU A 20 33.00 -7.79 38.38
N GLU A 21 31.86 -8.37 38.78
CA GLU A 21 30.87 -8.87 37.84
C GLU A 21 30.25 -7.66 37.11
N GLU A 22 30.59 -7.47 35.83
CA GLU A 22 29.83 -6.58 34.95
C GLU A 22 28.40 -7.14 34.84
N GLU A 23 27.43 -6.41 35.41
CA GLU A 23 26.01 -6.64 35.18
C GLU A 23 25.71 -6.39 33.69
N ASP A 24 25.53 -7.49 32.94
CA ASP A 24 25.05 -7.46 31.56
C ASP A 24 23.56 -7.10 31.59
N ASP A 25 23.29 -5.79 31.52
CA ASP A 25 21.97 -5.19 31.44
C ASP A 25 21.22 -5.80 30.23
N PRO A 26 20.10 -6.54 30.39
CA PRO A 26 19.42 -7.11 29.24
C PRO A 26 18.80 -5.98 28.42
N GLU A 27 19.38 -5.73 27.24
CA GLU A 27 18.83 -4.81 26.24
C GLU A 27 17.33 -5.07 26.06
N PRO A 28 16.48 -4.03 26.05
CA PRO A 28 15.05 -4.21 25.96
C PRO A 28 14.71 -4.81 24.60
N MET A 29 14.24 -6.07 24.61
CA MET A 29 13.57 -6.70 23.47
C MET A 29 12.52 -5.72 22.95
N LYS A 30 12.68 -5.28 21.69
CA LYS A 30 11.70 -4.49 20.96
C LYS A 30 10.41 -5.30 20.86
N LYS A 31 9.49 -5.04 21.78
CA LYS A 31 8.13 -5.57 21.73
C LYS A 31 7.48 -5.00 20.47
N SER A 32 6.92 -5.89 19.65
CA SER A 32 6.08 -5.50 18.52
C SER A 32 4.99 -4.55 19.03
N VAL A 33 4.77 -3.45 18.32
CA VAL A 33 3.77 -2.39 18.61
C VAL A 33 2.38 -2.97 18.93
N SER A 34 2.07 -4.16 18.40
CA SER A 34 0.84 -4.91 18.66
C SER A 34 0.61 -5.33 20.11
N GLN A 35 1.65 -5.45 20.94
CA GLN A 35 1.54 -5.92 22.33
C GLN A 35 1.27 -4.78 23.35
N GLU A 36 1.63 -3.53 23.05
CA GLU A 36 1.37 -2.40 23.95
C GLU A 36 -0.05 -1.84 23.84
N LEU A 37 -0.79 -2.18 22.78
CA LEU A 37 -2.18 -1.75 22.59
C LEU A 37 -3.19 -2.45 23.52
N HIS A 38 -2.79 -3.50 24.25
CA HIS A 38 -3.72 -4.33 25.03
C HIS A 38 -4.21 -3.73 26.36
N LEU A 39 -3.58 -2.67 26.89
CA LEU A 39 -3.83 -2.22 28.29
C LEU A 39 -4.53 -0.86 28.44
N LYS A 40 -4.86 -0.16 27.35
CA LYS A 40 -5.52 1.18 27.41
C LYS A 40 -6.88 1.28 26.71
N VAL A 41 -7.32 0.23 26.02
CA VAL A 41 -8.57 0.24 25.22
C VAL A 41 -9.81 -0.09 26.06
N ASP A 42 -9.63 -0.55 27.31
CA ASP A 42 -10.66 -1.30 28.01
C ASP A 42 -11.75 -0.46 28.72
N GLU A 43 -11.76 0.87 28.62
CA GLU A 43 -12.86 1.68 29.21
C GLU A 43 -13.65 2.51 28.18
N LEU A 44 -13.12 2.72 26.97
CA LEU A 44 -13.74 3.56 25.94
C LEU A 44 -14.45 2.77 24.84
N CYS A 45 -14.29 1.45 24.84
CA CYS A 45 -14.78 0.59 23.79
C CYS A 45 -16.26 0.19 24.00
N PRO A 46 -17.14 0.29 22.98
CA PRO A 46 -18.52 -0.16 23.08
C PRO A 46 -18.64 -1.65 23.43
N GLU A 47 -19.65 -2.00 24.21
CA GLU A 47 -19.92 -3.40 24.61
C GLU A 47 -20.12 -4.34 23.40
N SER A 48 -20.61 -3.80 22.28
CA SER A 48 -20.76 -4.55 21.03
C SER A 48 -19.45 -5.11 20.49
N TYR A 49 -18.30 -4.56 20.88
CA TYR A 49 -17.00 -5.04 20.44
C TYR A 49 -16.47 -6.15 21.37
N ARG A 50 -16.90 -6.16 22.64
CA ARG A 50 -16.52 -7.19 23.62
C ARG A 50 -17.39 -8.43 23.59
N VAL A 51 -18.66 -8.29 23.24
CA VAL A 51 -19.62 -9.38 23.32
C VAL A 51 -20.21 -9.69 21.96
N ASN A 52 -20.37 -10.99 21.68
CA ASN A 52 -21.09 -11.48 20.52
C ASN A 52 -22.56 -11.74 20.88
N SER A 53 -23.48 -11.26 20.04
CA SER A 53 -24.90 -11.60 20.16
C SER A 53 -25.14 -13.08 19.79
N PRO A 54 -26.26 -13.71 20.19
CA PRO A 54 -26.55 -15.10 19.83
C PRO A 54 -26.58 -15.32 18.31
N ASP A 55 -27.08 -14.34 17.55
CA ASP A 55 -27.08 -14.38 16.08
C ASP A 55 -25.65 -14.31 15.51
N GLN A 56 -24.79 -13.50 16.11
CA GLN A 56 -23.37 -13.42 15.73
C GLN A 56 -22.65 -14.73 16.00
N ILE A 57 -22.90 -15.36 17.16
CA ILE A 57 -22.33 -16.68 17.50
C ILE A 57 -22.76 -17.73 16.46
N ARG A 58 -24.04 -17.72 16.08
CA ARG A 58 -24.55 -18.62 15.03
C ARG A 58 -23.86 -18.36 13.69
N LEU A 59 -23.66 -17.09 13.33
CA LEU A 59 -22.98 -16.71 12.09
C LEU A 59 -21.51 -17.15 12.08
N LEU A 60 -20.81 -16.99 13.20
CA LEU A 60 -19.44 -17.49 13.36
C LEU A 60 -19.37 -19.02 13.19
N ALA A 61 -20.34 -19.77 13.74
CA ALA A 61 -20.38 -21.22 13.56
C ALA A 61 -20.60 -21.62 12.08
N ILE A 62 -21.43 -20.87 11.35
CA ILE A 62 -21.63 -21.07 9.90
C ILE A 62 -20.35 -20.77 9.13
N ALA A 63 -19.67 -19.66 9.45
CA ALA A 63 -18.41 -19.27 8.82
C ALA A 63 -17.29 -20.28 9.08
N ASP A 64 -17.16 -20.76 10.32
CA ASP A 64 -16.19 -21.80 10.71
C ASP A 64 -16.45 -23.11 9.93
N ASN A 65 -17.71 -23.50 9.75
CA ASN A 65 -18.07 -24.68 8.95
C ASN A 65 -17.71 -24.48 7.47
N PHE A 66 -18.04 -23.32 6.90
CA PHE A 66 -17.70 -22.99 5.52
C PHE A 66 -16.19 -22.98 5.29
N GLN A 67 -15.41 -22.42 6.22
CA GLN A 67 -13.95 -22.42 6.13
C GLN A 67 -13.35 -23.83 6.12
N ARG A 68 -13.90 -24.75 6.94
CA ARG A 68 -13.48 -26.16 6.93
C ARG A 68 -13.79 -26.83 5.59
N GLN A 69 -15.00 -26.63 5.07
CA GLN A 69 -15.39 -27.16 3.76
C GLN A 69 -14.52 -26.58 2.63
N TYR A 70 -14.26 -25.28 2.65
CA TYR A 70 -13.38 -24.62 1.69
C TYR A 70 -11.97 -25.20 1.70
N SER A 71 -11.39 -25.38 2.90
CA SER A 71 -10.04 -25.91 3.06
C SER A 71 -9.93 -27.37 2.60
N LEU A 72 -10.98 -28.17 2.78
CA LEU A 72 -11.04 -29.55 2.29
C LEU A 72 -11.17 -29.64 0.76
N LEU A 73 -11.97 -28.75 0.16
CA LEU A 73 -12.19 -28.72 -1.28
C LEU A 73 -11.02 -28.10 -2.04
N TYR A 74 -10.32 -27.15 -1.42
CA TYR A 74 -9.26 -26.36 -2.04
C TYR A 74 -8.02 -26.27 -1.14
N PRO A 75 -7.27 -27.37 -0.94
CA PRO A 75 -6.15 -27.41 0.01
C PRO A 75 -4.98 -26.49 -0.40
N ASP A 76 -4.79 -26.25 -1.70
CA ASP A 76 -3.70 -25.40 -2.20
C ASP A 76 -4.01 -23.89 -2.16
N ARG A 77 -5.26 -23.52 -1.81
CA ARG A 77 -5.67 -22.12 -1.74
C ARG A 77 -5.44 -21.55 -0.34
N LYS A 78 -5.12 -20.26 -0.29
CA LYS A 78 -5.02 -19.54 0.99
C LYS A 78 -6.35 -19.55 1.74
N PRO A 79 -6.32 -19.58 3.08
CA PRO A 79 -7.52 -19.49 3.89
C PRO A 79 -8.22 -18.15 3.65
N LEU A 80 -9.54 -18.13 3.86
CA LEU A 80 -10.35 -16.93 3.71
C LEU A 80 -10.32 -16.10 4.99
N LEU A 81 -10.27 -14.77 4.86
CA LEU A 81 -10.45 -13.85 5.98
C LEU A 81 -11.95 -13.74 6.29
N LEU A 82 -12.47 -14.64 7.13
CA LEU A 82 -13.89 -14.64 7.49
C LEU A 82 -14.16 -14.12 8.89
N CYS A 83 -13.33 -14.52 9.86
CA CYS A 83 -13.55 -14.22 11.27
C CYS A 83 -12.27 -13.73 11.97
N PRO A 84 -11.72 -12.55 11.59
CA PRO A 84 -10.60 -11.95 12.29
C PRO A 84 -10.98 -11.54 13.72
N VAL A 85 -9.95 -11.30 14.52
CA VAL A 85 -10.06 -10.82 15.89
C VAL A 85 -10.06 -9.30 15.89
N ASN A 86 -10.97 -8.67 16.63
CA ASN A 86 -10.97 -7.22 16.77
C ASN A 86 -9.96 -6.75 17.86
N GLU A 87 -9.91 -5.44 18.07
CA GLU A 87 -9.10 -4.78 19.10
C GLU A 87 -9.37 -5.28 20.54
N CYS A 88 -10.56 -5.83 20.80
CA CYS A 88 -10.94 -6.40 22.10
C CYS A 88 -10.65 -7.90 22.23
N GLY A 89 -9.96 -8.52 21.28
CA GLY A 89 -9.68 -9.96 21.32
C GLY A 89 -10.87 -10.86 20.95
N VAL A 90 -11.94 -10.29 20.39
CA VAL A 90 -13.18 -11.03 20.06
C VAL A 90 -13.22 -11.32 18.56
N ARG A 91 -13.51 -12.57 18.19
CA ARG A 91 -13.74 -12.94 16.79
C ARG A 91 -15.04 -12.32 16.30
N LYS A 92 -14.96 -11.54 15.21
CA LYS A 92 -16.09 -10.92 14.52
C LYS A 92 -16.07 -11.34 13.06
N PHE A 93 -17.25 -11.52 12.46
CA PHE A 93 -17.33 -11.79 11.04
C PHE A 93 -16.96 -10.54 10.23
N VAL A 94 -16.13 -10.67 9.19
CA VAL A 94 -15.56 -9.51 8.47
C VAL A 94 -16.62 -8.53 8.00
N SER A 95 -17.74 -8.99 7.42
CA SER A 95 -18.77 -8.07 6.93
C SER A 95 -19.45 -7.24 8.01
N MET A 96 -19.27 -7.59 9.29
CA MET A 96 -19.82 -6.84 10.41
C MET A 96 -18.98 -5.62 10.78
N THR A 97 -17.73 -5.54 10.34
CA THR A 97 -16.88 -4.35 10.57
C THR A 97 -17.28 -3.19 9.66
N LEU A 98 -17.95 -3.47 8.54
CA LEU A 98 -18.51 -2.48 7.62
C LEU A 98 -19.81 -1.90 8.18
N ARG A 99 -19.68 -0.82 8.96
CA ARG A 99 -20.82 -0.03 9.44
C ARG A 99 -20.92 1.28 8.67
N PRO A 100 -22.02 1.54 7.93
CA PRO A 100 -22.20 2.81 7.23
C PRO A 100 -22.03 4.00 8.19
N THR A 101 -21.10 4.90 7.87
CA THR A 101 -20.78 6.06 8.71
C THR A 101 -21.21 7.32 7.97
N PRO A 102 -22.39 7.90 8.29
CA PRO A 102 -22.86 9.11 7.63
C PRO A 102 -22.01 10.31 8.07
N THR A 103 -21.73 11.19 7.13
CA THR A 103 -20.92 12.39 7.35
C THR A 103 -21.75 13.65 7.19
N VAL A 104 -21.49 14.68 7.99
CA VAL A 104 -22.16 15.99 7.90
C VAL A 104 -21.34 17.00 7.06
N PHE A 105 -20.08 16.66 6.78
CA PHE A 105 -19.13 17.52 6.11
C PHE A 105 -19.26 17.42 4.59
N PRO A 106 -19.51 18.54 3.87
CA PRO A 106 -19.66 18.53 2.42
C PRO A 106 -18.45 18.01 1.64
N GLU A 107 -17.25 18.23 2.17
CA GLU A 107 -15.99 17.89 1.54
C GLU A 107 -15.81 16.38 1.34
N ILE A 108 -16.47 15.57 2.17
CA ILE A 108 -16.36 14.12 2.18
C ILE A 108 -17.63 13.44 1.71
N PHE A 109 -18.56 14.15 1.06
CA PHE A 109 -19.67 13.51 0.35
C PHE A 109 -19.21 12.83 -0.94
N ALA A 110 -18.22 13.40 -1.62
CA ALA A 110 -17.64 12.82 -2.82
C ALA A 110 -16.62 11.72 -2.47
N TRP A 111 -16.50 10.70 -3.33
CA TRP A 111 -15.59 9.58 -3.11
C TRP A 111 -14.12 10.02 -3.09
N GLU A 112 -13.78 11.06 -3.86
CA GLU A 112 -12.45 11.67 -3.88
C GLU A 112 -12.11 12.27 -2.51
N GLY A 113 -13.07 12.94 -1.88
CA GLY A 113 -12.91 13.54 -0.55
C GLY A 113 -12.74 12.48 0.54
N CYS A 114 -13.54 11.40 0.50
CA CYS A 114 -13.34 10.26 1.40
C CYS A 114 -11.95 9.63 1.23
N ALA A 115 -11.51 9.43 -0.02
CA ALA A 115 -10.22 8.81 -0.32
C ALA A 115 -9.04 9.69 0.13
N SER A 116 -9.10 11.00 -0.13
CA SER A 116 -8.09 11.96 0.35
C SER A 116 -8.05 11.97 1.88
N LEU A 117 -9.20 12.04 2.55
CA LEU A 117 -9.25 12.01 4.01
C LEU A 117 -8.55 10.76 4.57
N VAL A 118 -8.87 9.58 4.05
CA VAL A 118 -8.27 8.33 4.53
C VAL A 118 -6.77 8.29 4.25
N ALA A 119 -6.32 8.77 3.09
CA ALA A 119 -4.91 8.78 2.71
C ALA A 119 -4.08 9.80 3.50
N ASP A 120 -4.67 10.94 3.87
CA ASP A 120 -3.99 12.04 4.57
C ASP A 120 -4.06 11.86 6.09
N PHE A 121 -5.12 11.24 6.61
CA PHE A 121 -5.36 11.10 8.05
C PHE A 121 -4.72 9.84 8.65
N LEU A 122 -4.55 8.77 7.86
CA LEU A 122 -4.02 7.50 8.35
C LEU A 122 -2.56 7.30 7.94
N SER A 123 -1.75 6.88 8.91
CA SER A 123 -0.43 6.30 8.64
C SER A 123 -0.57 4.83 8.27
N LEU A 124 0.08 4.41 7.18
CA LEU A 124 0.06 3.02 6.76
C LEU A 124 0.93 2.15 7.69
N ASP A 125 0.32 1.12 8.27
CA ASP A 125 1.00 0.06 9.00
C ASP A 125 1.11 -1.19 8.11
N PRO A 126 2.30 -1.58 7.63
CA PRO A 126 2.44 -2.71 6.73
C PRO A 126 2.14 -4.04 7.44
N LEU A 127 1.68 -5.02 6.67
CA LEU A 127 1.41 -6.36 7.19
C LEU A 127 2.72 -7.11 7.50
N GLU A 128 2.77 -7.72 8.69
CA GLU A 128 3.86 -8.59 9.12
C GLU A 128 3.32 -10.00 9.40
N PRO A 129 3.52 -11.00 8.51
CA PRO A 129 4.22 -10.95 7.23
C PRO A 129 3.38 -10.35 6.07
N PRO A 130 4.00 -9.81 5.01
CA PRO A 130 3.31 -9.02 3.96
C PRO A 130 2.42 -9.86 3.02
N VAL A 131 2.59 -11.17 3.05
CA VAL A 131 1.93 -12.11 2.12
C VAL A 131 0.69 -12.74 2.74
N ASP A 132 0.57 -12.71 4.06
CA ASP A 132 -0.51 -13.38 4.77
C ASP A 132 -1.65 -12.42 5.10
N LEU A 133 -2.83 -13.01 5.32
CA LEU A 133 -3.99 -12.26 5.77
C LEU A 133 -3.81 -11.83 7.23
N PRO A 134 -4.28 -10.63 7.60
CA PRO A 134 -4.15 -10.16 8.96
C PRO A 134 -5.00 -11.02 9.90
N ARG A 135 -4.45 -11.31 11.08
CA ARG A 135 -5.19 -12.01 12.15
C ARG A 135 -6.17 -11.08 12.86
N TYR A 136 -5.81 -9.80 12.91
CA TYR A 136 -6.57 -8.75 13.55
C TYR A 136 -7.21 -7.86 12.48
N LEU A 137 -8.41 -7.38 12.76
CA LEU A 137 -9.07 -6.36 11.94
C LEU A 137 -9.75 -5.40 12.89
N PHE A 138 -9.17 -4.21 13.07
CA PHE A 138 -9.70 -3.23 13.99
C PHE A 138 -10.93 -2.53 13.43
N SER A 139 -11.81 -2.12 14.33
CA SER A 139 -12.99 -1.34 13.97
C SER A 139 -12.60 0.03 13.39
N SER A 140 -13.48 0.61 12.57
CA SER A 140 -13.29 1.96 12.02
C SER A 140 -13.10 3.01 13.11
N SER A 141 -13.75 2.85 14.27
CA SER A 141 -13.59 3.74 15.42
C SER A 141 -12.18 3.66 16.01
N SER A 142 -11.63 2.46 16.19
CA SER A 142 -10.27 2.28 16.71
C SER A 142 -9.22 2.78 15.72
N VAL A 143 -9.42 2.54 14.42
CA VAL A 143 -8.54 3.03 13.37
C VAL A 143 -8.47 4.57 13.37
N LEU A 144 -9.63 5.23 13.49
CA LEU A 144 -9.68 6.70 13.57
C LEU A 144 -9.02 7.25 14.84
N GLN A 145 -9.12 6.53 15.97
CA GLN A 145 -8.46 6.93 17.22
C GLN A 145 -6.94 6.76 17.15
N ASN A 146 -6.47 5.66 16.56
CA ASN A 146 -5.04 5.35 16.48
C ASN A 146 -4.33 6.12 15.37
N GLN A 147 -5.05 6.59 14.35
CA GLN A 147 -4.52 7.25 13.16
C GLN A 147 -3.46 6.41 12.42
N SER A 148 -3.49 5.10 12.63
CA SER A 148 -2.68 4.10 11.95
C SER A 148 -3.55 2.92 11.56
N ALA A 149 -3.27 2.34 10.40
CA ALA A 149 -4.07 1.26 9.87
C ALA A 149 -3.30 0.39 8.87
N THR A 150 -3.64 -0.89 8.85
CA THR A 150 -3.27 -1.78 7.75
C THR A 150 -4.07 -1.46 6.48
N CYS A 151 -3.64 -1.98 5.34
CA CYS A 151 -4.36 -1.80 4.06
C CYS A 151 -5.79 -2.37 4.10
N PHE A 152 -6.04 -3.39 4.92
CA PHE A 152 -7.38 -3.96 5.10
C PHE A 152 -8.28 -3.01 5.91
N GLU A 153 -7.73 -2.43 6.97
CA GLU A 153 -8.45 -1.50 7.85
C GLU A 153 -8.74 -0.17 7.16
N SER A 154 -7.77 0.38 6.42
CA SER A 154 -7.96 1.61 5.64
C SER A 154 -9.01 1.42 4.55
N ALA A 155 -9.00 0.30 3.84
CA ALA A 155 -10.03 -0.04 2.85
C ALA A 155 -11.41 -0.23 3.50
N THR A 156 -11.47 -0.86 4.68
CA THR A 156 -12.71 -1.05 5.45
C THR A 156 -13.28 0.29 5.92
N LEU A 157 -12.43 1.19 6.42
CA LEU A 157 -12.83 2.54 6.82
C LEU A 157 -13.38 3.34 5.63
N LEU A 158 -12.64 3.35 4.50
CA LEU A 158 -13.07 4.03 3.29
C LEU A 158 -14.42 3.51 2.80
N CYS A 159 -14.57 2.19 2.74
CA CYS A 159 -15.83 1.55 2.34
C CYS A 159 -16.98 1.93 3.28
N SER A 160 -16.75 2.00 4.59
CA SER A 160 -17.72 2.44 5.60
C SER A 160 -18.19 3.89 5.37
N LEU A 161 -17.27 4.80 5.01
CA LEU A 161 -17.61 6.19 4.67
C LEU A 161 -18.43 6.27 3.38
N LEU A 162 -18.01 5.57 2.33
CA LEU A 162 -18.71 5.53 1.04
C LEU A 162 -20.14 4.98 1.17
N LEU A 163 -20.31 3.89 1.95
CA LEU A 163 -21.63 3.34 2.26
C LEU A 163 -22.50 4.34 3.04
N GLY A 164 -21.88 5.14 3.92
CA GLY A 164 -22.56 6.23 4.63
C GLY A 164 -23.08 7.33 3.70
N ASN A 165 -22.39 7.56 2.59
CA ASN A 165 -22.77 8.49 1.51
C ASN A 165 -23.65 7.86 0.42
N HIS A 166 -24.21 6.68 0.67
CA HIS A 166 -25.07 5.94 -0.26
C HIS A 166 -24.39 5.48 -1.57
N TYR A 167 -23.06 5.37 -1.59
CA TYR A 167 -22.38 4.64 -2.66
C TYR A 167 -22.50 3.14 -2.44
N ASP A 168 -22.63 2.40 -3.53
CA ASP A 168 -22.52 0.95 -3.50
C ASP A 168 -21.04 0.54 -3.51
N ALA A 169 -20.46 0.39 -2.33
CA ALA A 169 -19.03 0.16 -2.13
C ALA A 169 -18.77 -1.21 -1.48
N TYR A 170 -17.70 -1.86 -1.93
CA TYR A 170 -17.29 -3.18 -1.45
C TYR A 170 -15.78 -3.20 -1.22
N CYS A 171 -15.34 -3.88 -0.16
CA CYS A 171 -13.93 -4.13 0.11
C CYS A 171 -13.50 -5.45 -0.54
N VAL A 172 -12.41 -5.40 -1.32
CA VAL A 172 -11.85 -6.56 -2.03
C VAL A 172 -10.43 -6.80 -1.56
N SER A 173 -10.06 -8.07 -1.36
CA SER A 173 -8.71 -8.47 -0.98
C SER A 173 -7.98 -9.10 -2.17
N GLY A 174 -6.71 -8.74 -2.35
CA GLY A 174 -5.86 -9.23 -3.43
C GLY A 174 -4.39 -8.91 -3.18
N TYR A 175 -3.56 -9.15 -4.20
CA TYR A 175 -2.13 -8.84 -4.15
C TYR A 175 -1.85 -7.53 -4.89
N ALA A 176 -0.94 -6.73 -4.33
CA ALA A 176 -0.42 -5.53 -4.95
C ALA A 176 1.11 -5.61 -5.04
N VAL A 177 1.70 -4.76 -5.89
CA VAL A 177 3.15 -4.67 -6.04
C VAL A 177 3.76 -4.05 -4.78
N ARG A 178 5.00 -4.42 -4.45
CA ARG A 178 5.67 -4.03 -3.21
C ARG A 178 5.71 -2.51 -3.03
N GLU A 179 5.98 -1.74 -4.07
CA GLU A 179 6.05 -0.27 -4.01
C GLU A 179 4.72 0.32 -3.54
N MET A 180 3.60 -0.26 -3.99
CA MET A 180 2.25 0.17 -3.58
C MET A 180 1.97 -0.18 -2.12
N CYS A 181 2.38 -1.37 -1.67
CA CYS A 181 2.22 -1.79 -0.28
C CYS A 181 3.10 -1.02 0.71
N LEU A 182 4.23 -0.48 0.26
CA LEU A 182 5.15 0.32 1.09
C LEU A 182 4.93 1.83 0.95
N MET A 183 3.91 2.25 0.19
CA MET A 183 3.66 3.66 -0.13
C MET A 183 4.93 4.36 -0.65
N ASP A 184 5.68 3.67 -1.51
CA ASP A 184 6.91 4.20 -2.09
C ASP A 184 6.58 5.35 -3.05
N ARG A 185 6.99 6.56 -2.66
CA ARG A 185 6.81 7.80 -3.44
C ARG A 185 8.14 8.29 -4.02
N SER A 186 9.18 7.46 -4.08
CA SER A 186 10.52 7.85 -4.57
C SER A 186 10.52 8.33 -6.03
N LEU A 187 9.58 7.85 -6.85
CA LEU A 187 9.39 8.26 -8.25
C LEU A 187 8.42 9.43 -8.41
N GLN A 188 7.81 9.92 -7.32
CA GLN A 188 6.88 11.05 -7.38
C GLN A 188 7.68 12.36 -7.44
N GLU A 189 7.28 13.27 -8.34
CA GLU A 189 7.86 14.60 -8.39
C GLU A 189 7.67 15.29 -7.04
N CYS A 190 8.78 15.76 -6.45
CA CYS A 190 8.72 16.41 -5.15
C CYS A 190 7.94 17.73 -5.29
N PRO A 191 6.83 17.93 -4.55
CA PRO A 191 6.01 19.14 -4.67
C PRO A 191 6.78 20.44 -4.35
N LEU A 192 7.86 20.33 -3.58
CA LEU A 192 8.73 21.43 -3.17
C LEU A 192 9.83 21.75 -4.20
N LEU A 193 10.01 20.92 -5.22
CA LEU A 193 10.88 21.25 -6.34
C LEU A 193 10.09 22.16 -7.27
N ASP A 194 10.47 23.44 -7.30
CA ASP A 194 9.98 24.39 -8.28
C ASP A 194 10.29 23.85 -9.69
N THR A 195 9.27 23.31 -10.36
CA THR A 195 9.29 23.01 -11.80
C THR A 195 9.32 24.29 -12.66
N GLN A 196 9.82 25.40 -12.12
CA GLN A 196 10.13 26.64 -12.84
C GLN A 196 11.39 26.52 -13.72
N VAL A 197 11.76 25.31 -14.10
CA VAL A 197 12.52 25.03 -15.32
C VAL A 197 11.63 24.28 -16.33
N LYS A 198 10.34 24.62 -16.42
CA LYS A 198 9.75 24.84 -17.75
C LYS A 198 10.51 26.02 -18.35
N GLY A 199 11.71 25.73 -18.85
CA GLY A 199 12.38 26.62 -19.76
C GLY A 199 11.34 26.99 -20.79
N LYS A 200 11.03 28.28 -20.88
CA LYS A 200 10.80 28.86 -22.19
C LYS A 200 11.98 28.37 -23.02
N ILE A 201 11.78 27.30 -23.77
CA ILE A 201 12.47 27.16 -25.03
C ILE A 201 11.85 28.31 -25.81
N SER A 202 12.40 29.52 -25.60
CA SER A 202 12.34 30.50 -26.66
C SER A 202 12.89 29.75 -27.87
N GLU A 203 12.12 29.77 -28.96
CA GLU A 203 12.63 29.47 -30.28
C GLU A 203 13.68 30.54 -30.61
N GLU A 204 14.80 30.53 -29.89
CA GLU A 204 16.01 31.21 -30.30
C GLU A 204 16.64 30.28 -31.33
N GLU A 205 16.61 30.70 -32.59
CA GLU A 205 17.36 30.06 -33.65
C GLU A 205 18.79 29.81 -33.15
N PRO A 206 19.31 28.58 -33.23
CA PRO A 206 20.62 28.26 -32.69
C PRO A 206 21.66 29.11 -33.43
N GLN A 207 22.24 30.09 -32.73
CA GLN A 207 23.38 30.82 -33.25
C GLN A 207 24.54 29.83 -33.40
N GLU A 208 24.95 29.59 -34.65
CA GLU A 208 26.07 28.70 -34.97
C GLU A 208 27.38 29.29 -34.42
N ASN A 209 27.80 28.80 -33.26
CA ASN A 209 29.12 29.07 -32.72
C ASN A 209 30.11 28.00 -33.21
N LYS A 210 31.40 28.36 -33.32
CA LYS A 210 32.49 27.49 -33.80
C LYS A 210 32.61 26.16 -33.01
N TYR A 211 32.04 26.10 -31.81
CA TYR A 211 32.08 24.96 -30.90
C TYR A 211 30.74 24.23 -30.75
N THR A 212 29.71 24.60 -31.53
CA THR A 212 28.43 23.90 -31.48
C THR A 212 28.59 22.49 -32.05
N VAL A 213 28.28 21.49 -31.23
CA VAL A 213 28.38 20.08 -31.61
C VAL A 213 27.38 19.82 -32.74
N LYS A 214 27.88 19.37 -33.89
CA LYS A 214 27.03 19.04 -35.03
C LYS A 214 26.07 17.93 -34.60
N PRO A 215 24.77 18.04 -34.95
CA PRO A 215 23.80 17.01 -34.63
C PRO A 215 24.24 15.67 -35.21
N LEU A 216 23.83 14.59 -34.54
CA LEU A 216 24.22 13.23 -34.91
C LEU A 216 23.76 12.96 -36.34
N ARG A 217 24.72 12.58 -37.19
CA ARG A 217 24.48 12.37 -38.62
C ARG A 217 23.46 11.26 -38.81
N GLU A 218 22.30 11.61 -39.35
CA GLU A 218 21.30 10.61 -39.73
C GLU A 218 21.85 9.68 -40.80
N MET A 219 21.74 8.37 -40.56
CA MET A 219 22.20 7.31 -41.44
C MET A 219 21.16 7.02 -42.53
N LYS A 220 20.82 8.02 -43.35
CA LYS A 220 19.92 7.86 -44.50
C LYS A 220 20.73 7.68 -45.79
N SER A 221 20.32 6.74 -46.64
CA SER A 221 20.94 6.52 -47.94
C SER A 221 20.64 7.68 -48.89
N ARG A 222 21.68 8.33 -49.42
CA ARG A 222 21.56 9.47 -50.37
C ARG A 222 20.73 9.13 -51.60
N PHE A 223 20.77 7.87 -52.02
CA PHE A 223 20.03 7.40 -53.20
C PHE A 223 18.51 7.44 -52.98
N LEU A 224 18.04 6.99 -51.81
CA LEU A 224 16.61 7.00 -51.48
C LEU A 224 16.07 8.42 -51.41
N THR A 225 16.83 9.34 -50.81
CA THR A 225 16.48 10.76 -50.75
C THR A 225 16.34 11.39 -52.14
N GLN A 226 17.26 11.08 -53.07
CA GLN A 226 17.16 11.59 -54.45
C GLN A 226 15.96 11.01 -55.20
N LEU A 227 15.60 9.77 -54.93
CA LEU A 227 14.46 9.10 -55.57
C LEU A 227 13.13 9.70 -55.08
N GLU A 228 13.03 9.99 -53.78
CA GLU A 228 11.89 10.72 -53.20
C GLU A 228 11.77 12.15 -53.70
N GLN A 229 12.89 12.88 -53.81
CA GLN A 229 12.88 14.24 -54.36
C GLN A 229 12.37 14.27 -55.80
N LYS A 230 12.89 13.39 -56.66
CA LYS A 230 12.41 13.29 -58.05
C LYS A 230 10.94 12.92 -58.15
N LYS A 231 10.46 12.07 -57.24
CA LYS A 231 9.04 11.70 -57.17
C LYS A 231 8.17 12.91 -56.80
N GLN A 232 8.58 13.67 -55.79
CA GLN A 232 7.89 14.89 -55.34
C GLN A 232 7.90 15.98 -56.40
N GLU A 233 9.01 16.20 -57.10
CA GLU A 233 9.12 17.15 -58.21
C GLU A 233 8.19 16.77 -59.36
N ALA A 234 8.15 15.49 -59.74
CA ALA A 234 7.25 15.01 -60.79
C ALA A 234 5.77 15.18 -60.40
N GLU A 235 5.41 14.88 -59.14
CA GLU A 235 4.05 15.08 -58.62
C GLU A 235 3.68 16.58 -58.60
N ALA A 236 4.60 17.46 -58.19
CA ALA A 236 4.40 18.90 -58.18
C ALA A 236 4.25 19.48 -59.59
N GLU A 237 5.04 19.02 -60.56
CA GLU A 237 4.93 19.42 -61.97
C GLU A 237 3.60 18.96 -62.59
N MET A 238 3.14 17.74 -62.26
CA MET A 238 1.85 17.23 -62.71
C MET A 238 0.69 18.06 -62.14
N LEU A 239 0.73 18.38 -60.85
CA LEU A 239 -0.24 19.26 -60.20
C LEU A 239 -0.23 20.68 -60.78
N HIS A 240 0.95 21.21 -61.10
CA HIS A 240 1.09 22.52 -61.73
C HIS A 240 0.49 22.54 -63.15
N LYS A 241 0.70 21.49 -63.94
CA LYS A 241 0.09 21.34 -65.28
C LYS A 241 -1.44 21.18 -65.21
N GLN A 242 -1.96 20.43 -64.26
CA GLN A 242 -3.41 20.29 -64.05
C GLN A 242 -4.06 21.64 -63.70
N LYS A 243 -3.47 22.41 -62.78
CA LYS A 243 -3.95 23.76 -62.44
C LYS A 243 -3.92 24.71 -63.63
N LEU A 244 -2.89 24.65 -64.47
CA LEU A 244 -2.83 25.48 -65.68
C LEU A 244 -3.91 25.10 -66.71
N GLN A 245 -4.21 23.81 -66.87
CA GLN A 245 -5.26 23.33 -67.78
C GLN A 245 -6.66 23.73 -67.31
N GLU A 246 -6.93 23.71 -66.00
CA GLU A 246 -8.20 24.17 -65.41
C GLU A 246 -8.42 25.68 -65.60
N VAL A 247 -7.36 26.49 -65.56
CA VAL A 247 -7.43 27.95 -65.76
C VAL A 247 -7.62 28.34 -67.24
N THR A 248 -7.11 27.54 -68.18
CA THR A 248 -7.29 27.79 -69.63
C THR A 248 -8.58 27.23 -70.22
N GLY A 249 -9.36 26.48 -69.43
CA GLY A 249 -10.60 25.81 -69.85
C GLY A 249 -11.91 26.48 -69.40
N SER A 250 -11.86 27.70 -68.84
CA SER A 250 -13.04 28.51 -68.47
C SER A 250 -13.19 29.74 -69.35
#